data_AF-A0A800CGV5-F1
#
_entry.id   AF-A0A800CGV5-F1
#
_cell.length_a   1.000
_cell.length_b   1.000
_cell.length_c   1.000
_cell.angle_alpha   90.00
_cell.angle_beta   90.00
_cell.angle_gamma   90.00
#
_symmetry.space_group_name_H-M   'P 1'
#
loop_
_entity.id
_entity.type
_entity.pdbx_description
1 polymer ?
#
loop_
_entity_poly.entity_id
_entity_poly.type
_entity_poly.pdbx_seq_one_letter_code
_entity_poly.pdbx_strand_id
1 'polypeptide(L)'
;MGGAVTGGTALAVYWLTLAPDLTAAHWGGDGGELITAAVTLGVPHPPGYPTYVLLGKLFGFLPVGSVAYRFNLFSAVAVALAAAVVA
;
A
#
# COMPACT_ATOMS: atom_id res chain seq x y z
N MET A 1 -1.91 15.76 -20.09
CA MET A 1 -2.53 14.45 -20.40
C MET A 1 -1.61 13.27 -20.07
N GLY A 2 -0.28 13.43 -20.07
CA GLY A 2 0.68 12.36 -19.73
C GLY A 2 0.50 11.75 -18.33
N GLY A 3 0.56 12.57 -17.27
CA GLY A 3 0.45 12.08 -15.88
C GLY A 3 -0.76 11.19 -15.58
N ALA A 4 -1.96 11.55 -16.04
CA ALA A 4 -3.15 10.73 -15.82
C ALA A 4 -3.07 9.35 -16.49
N VAL A 5 -2.52 9.29 -17.71
CA VAL A 5 -2.31 8.02 -18.42
C VAL A 5 -1.25 7.18 -17.73
N THR A 6 -0.14 7.79 -17.31
CA THR A 6 0.94 7.09 -16.59
C THR A 6 0.44 6.53 -15.26
N GLY A 7 -0.25 7.35 -14.46
CA GLY A 7 -0.83 6.92 -13.18
C GLY A 7 -1.91 5.86 -13.34
N GLY A 8 -2.81 6.03 -14.32
CA GLY A 8 -3.84 5.03 -14.62
C GLY A 8 -3.26 3.69 -15.06
N THR A 9 -2.21 3.71 -15.89
CA THR A 9 -1.50 2.50 -16.32
C THR A 9 -0.81 1.82 -15.15
N ALA A 10 -0.11 2.58 -14.29
CA ALA A 10 0.53 2.05 -13.09
C ALA A 10 -0.50 1.41 -12.14
N LEU A 11 -1.63 2.08 -11.88
CA LEU A 11 -2.70 1.55 -11.03
C LEU A 11 -3.25 0.24 -11.59
N ALA A 12 -3.52 0.17 -12.89
CA ALA A 12 -4.05 -1.03 -13.52
C ALA A 12 -3.08 -2.22 -13.40
N VAL A 13 -1.79 -1.99 -13.69
CA VAL A 13 -0.76 -3.03 -13.55
C VAL A 13 -0.68 -3.52 -12.12
N TYR A 14 -0.49 -2.62 -11.14
CA TYR A 14 -0.37 -3.02 -9.74
C TYR A 14 -1.65 -3.64 -9.19
N TRP A 15 -2.83 -3.20 -9.63
CA TRP A 15 -4.08 -3.83 -9.19
C TRP A 15 -4.19 -5.27 -9.69
N LEU A 16 -3.92 -5.50 -10.98
CA LEU A 16 -4.02 -6.84 -11.57
C LEU A 16 -2.97 -7.83 -11.03
N THR A 17 -1.85 -7.32 -10.50
CA THR A 17 -0.75 -8.16 -9.98
C THR A 17 -0.57 -8.08 -8.47
N LEU A 18 -1.48 -7.44 -7.72
CA LEU A 18 -1.34 -7.33 -6.26
C LEU A 18 -1.43 -8.72 -5.61
N ALA A 19 -0.60 -8.94 -4.58
CA ALA A 19 -0.68 -10.16 -3.79
C ALA A 19 -2.01 -10.20 -3.00
N PRO A 20 -2.76 -11.31 -3.03
CA PRO A 20 -4.06 -11.39 -2.35
C PRO A 20 -3.95 -11.33 -0.82
N ASP A 21 -2.76 -11.60 -0.27
CA ASP A 21 -2.45 -11.51 1.16
C ASP A 21 -0.96 -11.18 1.39
N LEU A 22 -0.54 -11.21 2.65
CA LEU A 22 0.86 -11.14 3.07
C LEU A 22 1.68 -12.24 2.41
N THR A 23 2.88 -11.87 1.95
CA THR A 23 3.79 -12.79 1.30
C THR A 23 5.22 -12.55 1.77
N ALA A 24 5.97 -13.65 1.91
CA ALA A 24 7.42 -13.62 2.13
C ALA A 24 8.21 -13.71 0.80
N ALA A 25 7.52 -13.71 -0.34
CA ALA A 25 8.16 -13.66 -1.65
C ALA A 25 9.05 -12.41 -1.76
N HIS A 26 10.11 -12.52 -2.58
CA HIS A 26 11.06 -11.41 -2.81
C HIS A 26 11.72 -10.86 -1.54
N TRP A 27 11.88 -11.70 -0.50
CA TRP A 27 12.47 -11.30 0.78
C TRP A 27 11.66 -10.23 1.54
N GLY A 28 10.35 -10.17 1.31
CA GLY A 28 9.45 -9.30 2.06
C GLY A 28 9.40 -9.71 3.53
N GLY A 29 9.57 -8.74 4.44
CA GLY A 29 9.66 -9.01 5.89
C GLY A 29 9.03 -7.95 6.79
N ASP A 30 8.79 -6.73 6.31
CA ASP A 30 8.25 -5.63 7.10
C ASP A 30 6.72 -5.51 7.04
N GLY A 31 6.08 -6.08 6.01
CA GLY A 31 4.64 -5.94 5.77
C GLY A 31 3.77 -6.31 6.98
N GLY A 32 4.07 -7.42 7.66
CA GLY A 32 3.28 -7.86 8.82
C GLY A 32 3.37 -6.87 9.98
N GLU A 33 4.56 -6.34 10.24
CA GLU A 33 4.80 -5.34 11.27
C GLU A 33 4.14 -4.00 10.93
N LEU A 34 4.34 -3.50 9.71
CA LEU A 34 3.77 -2.23 9.25
C LEU A 34 2.23 -2.26 9.23
N ILE A 35 1.63 -3.36 8.76
CA ILE A 35 0.18 -3.57 8.79
C ILE A 35 -0.32 -3.59 10.24
N THR A 36 0.34 -4.33 11.12
CA THR A 36 -0.07 -4.42 12.53
C THR A 36 -0.01 -3.06 13.22
N ALA A 37 1.07 -2.31 13.01
CA ALA A 37 1.22 -0.97 13.55
C ALA A 37 0.14 -0.02 12.99
N ALA A 38 -0.14 -0.07 11.69
CA ALA A 38 -1.18 0.77 11.09
C ALA A 38 -2.60 0.42 11.58
N VAL A 39 -2.93 -0.87 11.74
CA VAL A 39 -4.25 -1.30 12.22
C VAL A 39 -4.46 -0.91 13.68
N THR A 40 -3.43 -1.00 14.51
CA THR A 40 -3.49 -0.72 15.95
C THR A 40 -3.14 0.72 16.31
N LEU A 41 -2.70 1.55 15.34
CA LEU A 41 -2.10 2.87 15.56
C LEU A 41 -0.86 2.80 16.48
N GLY A 42 -0.10 1.71 16.38
CA GLY A 42 1.18 1.51 17.05
C GLY A 42 2.36 2.12 16.29
N VAL A 43 3.57 1.89 16.82
CA VAL A 43 4.82 2.36 16.24
C VAL A 43 5.64 1.14 15.78
N PRO A 44 5.90 0.96 14.48
CA PRO A 44 6.79 -0.09 13.97
C PRO A 44 8.26 0.25 14.25
N HIS A 45 9.18 -0.62 13.82
CA HIS A 45 10.63 -0.39 13.91
C HIS A 45 11.04 1.02 13.43
N PRO A 46 12.14 1.58 13.95
CA PRO A 46 12.64 2.89 13.53
C PRO A 46 12.76 3.02 12.01
N PRO A 47 12.31 4.13 11.40
CA PRO A 47 11.94 5.42 12.01
C PRO A 47 10.48 5.56 12.49
N GLY A 48 9.67 4.50 12.49
CA GLY A 48 8.29 4.53 13.01
C GLY A 48 7.20 4.92 12.00
N TYR A 49 7.57 5.35 10.78
CA TYR A 49 6.68 5.53 9.61
C TYR A 49 5.28 6.15 9.89
N PRO A 50 5.18 7.31 10.58
CA PRO A 50 3.90 7.85 11.05
C PRO A 50 2.90 8.14 9.91
N THR A 51 3.37 8.67 8.78
CA THR A 51 2.51 8.93 7.61
C THR A 51 1.95 7.63 7.02
N TYR A 52 2.75 6.57 6.96
CA TYR A 52 2.30 5.26 6.49
C TYR A 52 1.26 4.68 7.44
N VAL A 53 1.48 4.74 8.75
CA VAL A 53 0.55 4.25 9.77
C VAL A 53 -0.81 4.94 9.66
N LEU A 54 -0.83 6.28 9.56
CA LEU A 54 -2.07 7.05 9.49
C LEU A 54 -2.84 6.79 8.18
N LEU A 55 -2.17 6.80 7.03
CA LEU A 55 -2.82 6.54 5.74
C LEU A 55 -3.24 5.07 5.59
N GLY A 56 -2.41 4.15 6.06
CA GLY A 56 -2.70 2.72 6.10
C GLY A 56 -3.93 2.41 6.97
N LYS A 57 -4.11 3.11 8.09
CA LYS A 57 -5.32 2.99 8.91
C LYS A 57 -6.59 3.29 8.11
N LEU A 58 -6.56 4.32 7.25
CA LEU A 58 -7.70 4.68 6.41
C LEU A 58 -8.04 3.55 5.42
N PHE A 59 -7.03 2.98 4.76
CA PHE A 59 -7.22 1.84 3.87
C PHE A 59 -7.67 0.57 4.60
N GLY A 60 -7.23 0.39 5.85
CA GLY A 60 -7.66 -0.73 6.70
C GLY A 60 -9.19 -0.80 6.91
N PHE A 61 -9.90 0.33 6.79
CA PHE A 61 -11.36 0.39 6.89
C PHE A 61 -12.12 -0.06 5.64
N LEU A 62 -11.44 -0.25 4.50
CA LEU A 62 -12.10 -0.70 3.28
C LEU A 62 -12.72 -2.10 3.47
N PRO A 63 -14.00 -2.33 3.12
CA PRO A 63 -14.65 -3.62 3.30
C PRO A 63 -14.36 -4.59 2.15
N VAL A 64 -13.09 -4.75 1.79
CA VAL A 64 -12.66 -5.61 0.67
C VAL A 64 -11.44 -6.44 1.05
N GLY A 65 -11.45 -7.73 0.67
CA GLY A 65 -10.33 -8.64 0.86
C GLY A 65 -9.85 -8.79 2.31
N SER A 66 -8.69 -9.42 2.46
CA SER A 66 -7.98 -9.47 3.74
C SER A 66 -7.45 -8.10 4.14
N VAL A 67 -7.02 -7.94 5.40
CA VAL A 67 -6.35 -6.71 5.83
C VAL A 67 -5.11 -6.46 4.96
N ALA A 68 -4.29 -7.47 4.70
CA ALA A 68 -3.12 -7.35 3.84
C ALA A 68 -3.47 -6.88 2.42
N TYR A 69 -4.56 -7.40 1.83
CA TYR A 69 -5.05 -6.95 0.53
C TYR A 69 -5.28 -5.43 0.48
N ARG A 70 -5.89 -4.86 1.53
CA ARG A 70 -6.19 -3.42 1.60
C ARG A 70 -4.92 -2.57 1.66
N PHE A 71 -3.88 -3.07 2.33
CA PHE A 71 -2.57 -2.42 2.38
C PHE A 71 -1.79 -2.59 1.07
N ASN A 72 -1.94 -3.71 0.37
CA ASN A 72 -1.40 -3.87 -0.98
C ASN A 72 -2.09 -2.89 -1.95
N LEU A 73 -3.40 -2.68 -1.82
CA LEU A 73 -4.15 -1.67 -2.57
C LEU A 73 -3.69 -0.24 -2.22
N PHE A 74 -3.42 0.05 -0.94
CA PHE A 74 -2.84 1.33 -0.52
C PHE A 74 -1.52 1.61 -1.26
N SER A 75 -0.61 0.63 -1.27
CA SER A 75 0.66 0.74 -1.99
C SER A 75 0.45 0.96 -3.50
N ALA A 76 -0.50 0.25 -4.13
CA ALA A 76 -0.82 0.44 -5.54
C ALA A 76 -1.31 1.87 -5.85
N VAL A 77 -2.18 2.43 -5.01
CA VAL A 77 -2.66 3.81 -5.15
C VAL A 77 -1.52 4.82 -4.95
N ALA A 78 -0.66 4.62 -3.94
CA ALA A 78 0.47 5.50 -3.68
C ALA A 78 1.45 5.56 -4.87
N VAL A 79 1.77 4.39 -5.46
CA VAL A 79 2.63 4.32 -6.65
C VAL A 79 1.97 4.98 -7.87
N ALA A 80 0.67 4.75 -8.09
CA ALA A 80 -0.05 5.39 -9.20
C ALA A 80 -0.06 6.91 -9.10
N LEU A 81 -0.28 7.46 -7.90
CA LEU A 81 -0.24 8.90 -7.66
C LEU A 81 1.17 9.47 -7.85
N ALA A 82 2.20 8.81 -7.34
CA ALA A 82 3.58 9.23 -7.56
C ALA A 82 3.95 9.24 -9.04
N ALA A 83 3.59 8.19 -9.78
CA ALA A 83 3.82 8.10 -11.21
C ALA A 83 3.09 9.20 -12.01
N ALA A 84 1.87 9.56 -11.60
CA ALA A 84 1.11 10.64 -12.23
C ALA A 84 1.72 12.02 -12.00
N VAL A 85 2.36 12.25 -10.85
CA VAL A 85 2.98 13.54 -10.49
C VAL A 85 4.31 13.76 -11.21
N VAL A 86 5.06 12.69 -11.47
CA VAL A 86 6.40 12.77 -12.06
C VAL A 86 6.36 12.77 -13.61
N ALA A 87 5.24 12.39 -14.22
CA ALA A 87 5.07 12.27 -15.68
C ALA A 87 4.40 13.48 -16.33
#